data_AF-A0A924U066-F1
#
_entry.id   AF-A0A924U066-F1
#
_cell.length_a   1.000
_cell.length_b   1.000
_cell.length_c   1.000
_cell.angle_alpha   90.00
_cell.angle_beta   90.00
_cell.angle_gamma   90.00
#
_symmetry.space_group_name_H-M   'P 1'
#
loop_
_entity.id
_entity.type
_entity.pdbx_description
1 polymer ?
#
loop_
_entity_poly.entity_id
_entity_poly.type
_entity_poly.pdbx_seq_one_letter_code
_entity_poly.pdbx_strand_id
1 'polypeptide(L)'
;MPAGANVLDMGSAGAVVRAEQLADEARAVLAEIDANRAQLATVRAEAWLALARTALLLADTPLAADAVKRLRSDTELNLATDAWLDSRVAQVEGELLRAQGDLARSRDLLAQRVALLATSPDRAVPVIWQARLVLACTLVLLRDPGAPAALQQAARARPPQMPPGRPLDAVQAWLQALWQNERGEGASAVQTACIAVERAYGREAGRTAALPAGLGGVF
;
A
#
# COMPACT_ATOMS: atom_id res chain seq x y z
N MET A 1 5.56 -30.05 -37.05
CA MET A 1 4.91 -30.64 -35.85
C MET A 1 5.76 -30.29 -34.64
N PRO A 2 5.15 -29.93 -33.50
CA PRO A 2 5.64 -28.83 -32.68
C PRO A 2 6.59 -29.27 -31.57
N ALA A 3 7.61 -28.43 -31.31
CA ALA A 3 8.34 -28.36 -30.04
C ALA A 3 8.49 -26.86 -29.72
N GLY A 4 7.63 -26.37 -28.84
CA GLY A 4 7.51 -24.95 -28.53
C GLY A 4 6.67 -24.73 -27.29
N ALA A 5 7.07 -25.36 -26.18
CA ALA A 5 6.57 -25.08 -24.85
C ALA A 5 7.75 -25.22 -23.87
N ASN A 6 7.76 -24.43 -22.80
CA ASN A 6 8.70 -24.44 -21.66
C ASN A 6 9.91 -23.49 -21.65
N VAL A 7 9.73 -22.22 -22.02
CA VAL A 7 10.67 -21.16 -21.56
C VAL A 7 9.98 -20.09 -20.69
N LEU A 8 8.64 -20.03 -20.66
CA LEU A 8 7.90 -19.03 -19.88
C LEU A 8 7.53 -19.44 -18.44
N ASP A 9 7.83 -20.67 -18.01
CA ASP A 9 7.38 -21.21 -16.71
C ASP A 9 8.49 -21.33 -15.64
N MET A 10 9.76 -21.05 -15.99
CA MET A 10 10.84 -21.09 -14.99
C MET A 10 10.97 -19.78 -14.19
N GLY A 11 10.52 -18.64 -14.75
CA GLY A 11 10.55 -17.34 -14.06
C GLY A 11 9.45 -17.19 -12.99
N SER A 12 8.29 -17.81 -13.20
CA SER A 12 7.18 -17.86 -12.24
C SER A 12 7.54 -18.72 -11.02
N ALA A 13 8.07 -19.93 -11.25
CA ALA A 13 8.45 -20.85 -10.18
C ALA A 13 9.52 -20.27 -9.25
N GLY A 14 10.59 -19.66 -9.79
CA GLY A 14 11.64 -19.04 -8.96
C GLY A 14 11.14 -17.82 -8.15
N ALA A 15 10.20 -17.05 -8.70
CA ALA A 15 9.60 -15.93 -7.99
C ALA A 15 8.66 -16.38 -6.86
N VAL A 16 7.92 -17.47 -7.06
CA VAL A 16 7.06 -18.08 -6.02
C VAL A 16 7.90 -18.61 -4.86
N VAL A 17 8.96 -19.38 -5.14
CA VAL A 17 9.87 -19.91 -4.10
C VAL A 17 10.49 -18.79 -3.27
N ARG A 18 10.89 -17.69 -3.91
CA ARG A 18 11.43 -16.53 -3.19
C ARG A 18 10.38 -15.81 -2.34
N ALA A 19 9.13 -15.72 -2.81
CA ALA A 19 8.06 -15.11 -2.04
C ALA A 19 7.69 -15.94 -0.80
N GLU A 20 7.68 -17.26 -0.92
CA GLU A 20 7.46 -18.18 0.20
C GLU A 20 8.57 -18.05 1.25
N GLN A 21 9.84 -18.03 0.83
CA GLN A 21 10.98 -17.80 1.73
C GLN A 21 10.87 -16.46 2.47
N LEU A 22 10.53 -15.38 1.76
CA LEU A 22 10.33 -14.07 2.39
C LEU A 22 9.16 -14.06 3.37
N ALA A 23 8.10 -14.82 3.10
CA ALA A 23 6.98 -14.97 4.03
C ALA A 23 7.40 -15.72 5.31
N ASP A 24 8.21 -16.78 5.18
CA ASP A 24 8.76 -17.51 6.33
C ASP A 24 9.71 -16.66 7.16
N GLU A 25 10.60 -15.90 6.52
CA GLU A 25 11.47 -14.92 7.18
C GLU A 25 10.64 -13.86 7.92
N ALA A 26 9.57 -13.34 7.30
CA ALA A 26 8.70 -12.35 7.93
C ALA A 26 7.97 -12.92 9.16
N ARG A 27 7.56 -14.20 9.14
CA ARG A 27 7.00 -14.88 10.32
C ARG A 27 8.03 -15.09 11.42
N ALA A 28 9.28 -15.40 11.06
CA ALA A 28 10.38 -15.50 12.02
C ALA A 28 10.64 -14.14 12.70
N VAL A 29 10.64 -13.04 11.93
CA VAL A 29 10.74 -11.68 12.47
C VAL A 29 9.59 -11.36 13.41
N LEU A 30 8.36 -11.77 13.09
CA LEU A 30 7.23 -11.58 14.00
C LEU A 30 7.46 -12.26 15.36
N ALA A 31 7.89 -13.52 15.33
CA ALA A 31 8.20 -14.28 16.53
C ALA A 31 9.34 -13.63 17.34
N GLU A 32 10.35 -13.08 16.68
CA GLU A 32 11.46 -12.36 17.32
C GLU A 32 11.00 -11.07 17.99
N ILE A 33 10.11 -10.28 17.34
CA ILE A 33 9.52 -9.08 17.94
C ILE A 33 8.75 -9.46 19.21
N ASP A 34 7.95 -10.52 19.16
CA ASP A 34 7.16 -11.00 20.30
C ASP A 34 8.08 -11.46 21.45
N ALA A 35 9.16 -12.19 21.14
CA ALA A 35 10.12 -12.68 22.13
C ALA A 35 10.91 -11.54 22.82
N ASN A 36 11.17 -10.44 22.09
CA ASN A 36 11.97 -9.31 22.58
C ASN A 36 11.13 -8.08 22.94
N ARG A 37 9.79 -8.22 23.03
CA ARG A 37 8.84 -7.11 23.22
C ARG A 37 9.24 -6.12 24.31
N ALA A 38 9.63 -6.63 25.48
CA ALA A 38 10.03 -5.80 26.63
C ALA A 38 11.31 -4.99 26.36
N GLN A 39 12.27 -5.56 25.63
CA GLN A 39 13.55 -4.93 25.31
C GLN A 39 13.40 -3.88 24.20
N LEU A 40 12.48 -4.11 23.25
CA LEU A 40 12.22 -3.20 22.14
C LEU A 40 11.51 -1.91 22.55
N ALA A 41 10.91 -1.85 23.75
CA ALA A 41 10.15 -0.68 24.21
C ALA A 41 9.20 -0.16 23.11
N THR A 42 9.17 1.14 22.83
CA THR A 42 8.30 1.74 21.80
C THR A 42 8.68 1.39 20.36
N VAL A 43 9.92 0.92 20.11
CA VAL A 43 10.41 0.56 18.76
C VAL A 43 9.65 -0.61 18.17
N ARG A 44 9.05 -1.47 19.00
CA ARG A 44 8.19 -2.58 18.54
C ARG A 44 7.00 -2.11 17.70
N ALA A 45 6.50 -0.89 17.94
CA ALA A 45 5.42 -0.32 17.14
C ALA A 45 5.84 -0.15 15.67
N GLU A 46 7.05 0.36 15.46
CA GLU A 46 7.65 0.51 14.13
C GLU A 46 7.94 -0.85 13.50
N ALA A 47 8.41 -1.82 14.29
CA ALA A 47 8.68 -3.17 13.81
C ALA A 47 7.39 -3.87 13.32
N TRP A 48 6.30 -3.80 14.08
CA TRP A 48 5.00 -4.34 13.63
C TRP A 48 4.42 -3.59 12.43
N LEU A 49 4.55 -2.25 12.38
CA LEU A 49 4.13 -1.47 11.20
C LEU A 49 4.92 -1.86 9.94
N ALA A 50 6.24 -2.01 10.06
CA ALA A 50 7.09 -2.44 8.95
C ALA A 50 6.73 -3.86 8.50
N LEU A 51 6.57 -4.79 9.44
CA LEU A 51 6.17 -6.16 9.15
C LEU A 51 4.82 -6.23 8.45
N ALA A 52 3.81 -5.51 8.93
CA ALA A 52 2.50 -5.49 8.31
C ALA A 52 2.54 -4.95 6.86
N ARG A 53 3.34 -3.91 6.60
CA ARG A 53 3.56 -3.40 5.24
C ARG A 53 4.27 -4.42 4.35
N THR A 54 5.30 -5.09 4.86
CA THR A 54 6.00 -6.16 4.14
C THR A 54 5.05 -7.31 3.82
N ALA A 55 4.24 -7.74 4.78
CA ALA A 55 3.24 -8.78 4.59
C ALA A 55 2.20 -8.40 3.52
N LEU A 56 1.72 -7.14 3.53
CA LEU A 56 0.86 -6.62 2.46
C LEU A 56 1.56 -6.65 1.10
N LEU A 57 2.82 -6.24 1.01
CA LEU A 57 3.60 -6.31 -0.24
C LEU A 57 3.77 -7.74 -0.77
N LEU A 58 3.84 -8.73 0.12
CA LEU A 58 3.89 -10.16 -0.19
C LEU A 58 2.51 -10.80 -0.42
N ALA A 59 1.42 -10.02 -0.30
CA ALA A 59 0.04 -10.50 -0.29
C ALA A 59 -0.29 -11.52 0.84
N ASP A 60 0.54 -11.61 1.89
CA ASP A 60 0.27 -12.41 3.09
C ASP A 60 -0.66 -11.62 4.03
N THR A 61 -1.94 -11.59 3.64
CA THR A 61 -3.02 -10.91 4.39
C THR A 61 -3.14 -11.43 5.83
N PRO A 62 -3.04 -12.75 6.12
CA PRO A 62 -3.00 -13.26 7.49
C PRO A 62 -1.87 -12.67 8.32
N LEU A 63 -0.63 -12.64 7.81
CA LEU A 63 0.51 -12.09 8.54
C LEU A 63 0.35 -10.58 8.81
N ALA A 64 -0.15 -9.83 7.83
CA ALA A 64 -0.46 -8.42 8.00
C ALA A 64 -1.51 -8.17 9.10
N ALA A 65 -2.57 -8.98 9.12
CA ALA A 65 -3.60 -8.92 10.16
C ALA A 65 -3.03 -9.26 11.55
N ASP A 66 -2.16 -10.25 11.64
CA ASP A 66 -1.51 -10.66 12.88
C ASP A 66 -0.60 -9.59 13.47
N ALA A 67 0.16 -8.88 12.62
CA ALA A 67 1.00 -7.76 13.03
C ALA A 67 0.15 -6.56 13.49
N VAL A 68 -0.90 -6.20 12.74
CA VAL A 68 -1.83 -5.12 13.13
C VAL A 68 -2.57 -5.45 14.44
N LYS A 69 -3.00 -6.70 14.62
CA LYS A 69 -3.65 -7.16 15.85
C LYS A 69 -2.76 -6.98 17.08
N ARG A 70 -1.48 -7.38 16.99
CA ARG A 70 -0.51 -7.20 18.08
C ARG A 70 -0.30 -5.73 18.40
N LEU A 71 -0.11 -4.91 17.37
CA LEU A 71 0.04 -3.46 17.51
C LEU A 71 -1.18 -2.82 18.22
N ARG A 72 -2.40 -3.20 17.85
CA ARG A 72 -3.65 -2.71 18.45
C ARG A 72 -3.89 -3.22 19.87
N SER A 73 -3.43 -4.44 20.18
CA SER A 73 -3.64 -5.09 21.47
C SER A 73 -2.58 -4.70 22.51
N ASP A 74 -1.53 -4.00 22.10
CA ASP A 74 -0.46 -3.57 22.99
C ASP A 74 -0.87 -2.34 23.81
N THR A 75 -1.29 -2.58 25.05
CA THR A 75 -1.77 -1.56 25.98
C THR A 75 -0.70 -0.56 26.42
N GLU A 76 0.58 -0.90 26.27
CA GLU A 76 1.70 -0.04 26.68
C GLU A 76 2.08 0.98 25.59
N LEU A 77 1.67 0.76 24.33
CA LEU A 77 1.91 1.72 23.25
C LEU A 77 0.99 2.94 23.29
N ASN A 78 -0.03 2.94 24.18
CA ASN A 78 -0.94 4.07 24.42
C ASN A 78 -1.50 4.73 23.14
N LEU A 79 -1.90 3.93 22.14
CA LEU A 79 -2.39 4.42 20.83
C LEU A 79 -3.50 5.48 20.94
N ALA A 80 -4.35 5.40 21.97
CA ALA A 80 -5.41 6.37 22.22
C ALA A 80 -4.90 7.80 22.49
N THR A 81 -3.64 7.94 22.93
CA THR A 81 -3.03 9.24 23.27
C THR A 81 -2.05 9.73 22.20
N ASP A 82 -1.50 8.82 21.37
CA ASP A 82 -0.63 9.17 20.25
C ASP A 82 -1.41 9.11 18.93
N ALA A 83 -2.10 10.21 18.62
CA ALA A 83 -2.85 10.37 17.37
C ALA A 83 -2.00 10.14 16.11
N TRP A 84 -0.67 10.34 16.19
CA TRP A 84 0.20 10.17 15.04
C TRP A 84 0.57 8.72 14.79
N LEU A 85 0.89 7.98 15.86
CA LEU A 85 1.06 6.55 15.78
C LEU A 85 -0.25 5.90 15.35
N ASP A 86 -1.39 6.27 15.96
CA ASP A 86 -2.71 5.77 15.59
C ASP A 86 -3.02 6.03 14.10
N SER A 87 -2.71 7.21 13.58
CA SER A 87 -2.86 7.52 12.16
C SER A 87 -2.02 6.63 11.24
N ARG A 88 -0.81 6.23 11.67
CA ARG A 88 0.03 5.29 10.90
C ARG A 88 -0.50 3.87 10.97
N VAL A 89 -1.07 3.47 12.11
CA VAL A 89 -1.79 2.19 12.24
C VAL A 89 -3.01 2.19 11.32
N ALA A 90 -3.81 3.25 11.34
CA ALA A 90 -4.98 3.41 10.47
C ALA A 90 -4.64 3.34 8.99
N GLN A 91 -3.46 3.81 8.58
CA GLN A 91 -2.98 3.62 7.20
C GLN A 91 -2.86 2.14 6.85
N VAL A 92 -2.09 1.37 7.64
CA VAL A 92 -1.81 -0.03 7.35
C VAL A 92 -3.07 -0.89 7.50
N GLU A 93 -3.91 -0.58 8.48
CA GLU A 93 -5.21 -1.23 8.67
C GLU A 93 -6.17 -0.94 7.51
N GLY A 94 -6.20 0.30 7.01
CA GLY A 94 -6.97 0.65 5.81
C GLY A 94 -6.47 -0.06 4.55
N GLU A 95 -5.15 -0.22 4.39
CA GLU A 95 -4.55 -0.99 3.29
C GLU A 95 -4.90 -2.50 3.41
N LEU A 96 -4.87 -3.05 4.63
CA LEU A 96 -5.28 -4.42 4.93
C LEU A 96 -6.77 -4.68 4.64
N LEU A 97 -7.66 -3.81 5.12
CA LEU A 97 -9.09 -3.90 4.87
C LEU A 97 -9.38 -3.87 3.36
N ARG A 98 -8.67 -3.02 2.61
CA ARG A 98 -8.75 -3.00 1.14
C ARG A 98 -8.32 -4.33 0.53
N ALA A 99 -7.21 -4.91 0.98
CA ALA A 99 -6.75 -6.22 0.51
C ALA A 99 -7.75 -7.35 0.81
N GLN A 100 -8.51 -7.22 1.91
CA GLN A 100 -9.59 -8.14 2.30
C GLN A 100 -10.93 -7.87 1.60
N GLY A 101 -11.03 -6.80 0.79
CA GLY A 101 -12.25 -6.40 0.09
C GLY A 101 -13.21 -5.52 0.89
N ASP A 102 -12.86 -5.15 2.13
CA ASP A 102 -13.64 -4.22 2.96
C ASP A 102 -13.28 -2.76 2.63
N LEU A 103 -13.72 -2.34 1.45
CA LEU A 103 -13.42 -1.02 0.89
C LEU A 103 -14.08 0.12 1.69
N ALA A 104 -15.25 -0.13 2.30
CA ALA A 104 -15.96 0.89 3.07
C ALA A 104 -15.21 1.26 4.36
N ARG A 105 -14.77 0.27 5.15
CA ARG A 105 -13.99 0.55 6.36
C ARG A 105 -12.59 1.07 6.02
N SER A 106 -12.00 0.57 4.93
CA SER A 106 -10.73 1.11 4.40
C SER A 106 -10.85 2.61 4.10
N ARG A 107 -11.91 3.03 3.41
CA ARG A 107 -12.18 4.45 3.12
C ARG A 107 -12.24 5.28 4.40
N ASP A 108 -12.98 4.83 5.40
CA ASP A 108 -13.21 5.60 6.63
C ASP A 108 -11.90 5.85 7.40
N LEU A 109 -11.06 4.82 7.56
CA LEU A 109 -9.75 4.97 8.21
C LEU A 109 -8.80 5.88 7.44
N LEU A 110 -8.76 5.73 6.11
CA LEU A 110 -7.88 6.53 5.26
C LEU A 110 -8.33 7.99 5.19
N ALA A 111 -9.64 8.26 5.21
CA ALA A 111 -10.18 9.60 5.27
C ALA A 111 -9.84 10.30 6.60
N GLN A 112 -9.94 9.60 7.73
CA GLN A 112 -9.52 10.11 9.05
C GLN A 112 -8.04 10.49 9.06
N ARG A 113 -7.17 9.64 8.47
CA ARG A 113 -5.75 9.94 8.32
C ARG A 113 -5.49 11.20 7.49
N VAL A 114 -6.17 11.35 6.34
CA VAL A 114 -6.03 12.54 5.50
C VAL A 114 -6.48 13.80 6.26
N ALA A 115 -7.56 13.71 7.02
CA ALA A 115 -8.05 14.81 7.85
C ALA A 115 -7.01 15.22 8.91
N LEU A 116 -6.45 14.26 9.65
CA LEU A 116 -5.41 14.53 10.64
C LEU A 116 -4.15 15.15 10.02
N LEU A 117 -3.68 14.63 8.88
CA LEU A 117 -2.50 15.18 8.20
C LEU A 117 -2.75 16.62 7.72
N ALA A 118 -3.99 16.96 7.36
CA ALA A 118 -4.35 18.32 6.95
C ALA A 118 -4.32 19.32 8.11
N THR A 119 -4.38 18.90 9.37
CA THR A 119 -4.32 19.81 10.53
C THR A 119 -2.89 20.15 10.96
N SER A 120 -1.85 19.59 10.32
CA SER A 120 -0.46 19.78 10.74
C SER A 120 0.41 20.35 9.61
N PRO A 121 0.65 21.67 9.60
CA PRO A 121 1.45 22.32 8.55
C PRO A 121 2.93 21.92 8.56
N ASP A 122 3.44 21.44 9.71
CA ASP A 122 4.84 21.01 9.88
C ASP A 122 5.11 19.58 9.35
N ARG A 123 4.07 18.83 8.97
CA ARG A 123 4.23 17.44 8.51
C ARG A 123 4.52 17.42 7.02
N ALA A 124 5.63 16.74 6.69
CA ALA A 124 6.24 16.67 5.37
C ALA A 124 5.20 16.48 4.24
N VAL A 125 5.16 17.46 3.33
CA VAL A 125 4.32 17.48 2.11
C VAL A 125 4.27 16.12 1.37
N PRO A 126 5.35 15.31 1.30
CA PRO A 126 5.30 13.97 0.72
C PRO A 126 4.28 13.01 1.39
N VAL A 127 4.11 13.08 2.71
CA VAL A 127 3.25 12.14 3.46
C VAL A 127 1.77 12.40 3.18
N ILE A 128 1.35 13.67 3.11
CA ILE A 128 -0.03 14.00 2.77
C ILE A 128 -0.36 13.68 1.31
N TRP A 129 0.60 13.83 0.40
CA TRP A 129 0.43 13.41 -1.00
C TRP A 129 0.17 11.91 -1.10
N GLN A 130 1.01 11.10 -0.45
CA GLN A 130 0.84 9.65 -0.41
C GLN A 130 -0.50 9.26 0.22
N ALA A 131 -0.86 9.83 1.38
CA ALA A 131 -2.13 9.52 2.05
C ALA A 131 -3.34 9.81 1.15
N ARG A 132 -3.33 10.93 0.41
CA ARG A 132 -4.41 11.27 -0.54
C ARG A 132 -4.46 10.30 -1.72
N LEU A 133 -3.31 9.85 -2.24
CA LEU A 133 -3.28 8.81 -3.30
C LEU A 133 -3.83 7.47 -2.79
N VAL A 134 -3.50 7.08 -1.56
CA VAL A 134 -4.01 5.84 -0.95
C VAL A 134 -5.54 5.91 -0.78
N LEU A 135 -6.07 7.04 -0.31
CA LEU A 135 -7.52 7.26 -0.22
C LEU A 135 -8.18 7.26 -1.61
N ALA A 136 -7.60 7.99 -2.58
CA ALA A 136 -8.12 8.03 -3.95
C ALA A 136 -8.17 6.64 -4.58
N CYS A 137 -7.15 5.80 -4.36
CA CYS A 137 -7.15 4.40 -4.78
C CYS A 137 -8.36 3.64 -4.23
N THR A 138 -8.62 3.73 -2.92
CA THR A 138 -9.80 3.07 -2.31
C THR A 138 -11.11 3.59 -2.91
N LEU A 139 -11.25 4.90 -3.13
CA LEU A 139 -12.46 5.50 -3.71
C LEU A 139 -12.68 5.07 -5.17
N VAL A 140 -11.61 4.97 -5.97
CA VAL A 140 -11.69 4.45 -7.34
C VAL A 140 -12.18 3.00 -7.34
N LEU A 141 -11.62 2.14 -6.48
CA LEU A 141 -12.05 0.74 -6.37
C LEU A 141 -13.49 0.59 -5.86
N LEU A 142 -13.91 1.47 -4.96
CA LEU A 142 -15.29 1.50 -4.44
C LEU A 142 -16.29 2.05 -5.47
N ARG A 143 -15.81 2.63 -6.58
CA ARG A 143 -16.60 3.41 -7.55
C ARG A 143 -17.34 4.58 -6.90
N ASP A 144 -16.72 5.18 -5.89
CA ASP A 144 -17.30 6.28 -5.14
C ASP A 144 -17.35 7.54 -6.03
N PRO A 145 -18.47 8.27 -6.08
CA PRO A 145 -18.58 9.50 -6.88
C PRO A 145 -17.59 10.60 -6.44
N GLY A 146 -17.03 10.50 -5.22
CA GLY A 146 -15.97 11.36 -4.72
C GLY A 146 -14.57 11.05 -5.27
N ALA A 147 -14.37 9.94 -5.98
CA ALA A 147 -13.06 9.54 -6.53
C ALA A 147 -12.38 10.63 -7.39
N PRO A 148 -13.07 11.34 -8.31
CA PRO A 148 -12.47 12.42 -9.10
C PRO A 148 -11.94 13.56 -8.24
N ALA A 149 -12.69 13.95 -7.20
CA ALA A 149 -12.29 15.01 -6.28
C ALA A 149 -11.06 14.58 -5.47
N ALA A 150 -11.02 13.32 -5.00
CA ALA A 150 -9.87 12.78 -4.28
C ALA A 150 -8.61 12.71 -5.16
N LEU A 151 -8.73 12.29 -6.43
CA LEU A 151 -7.63 12.29 -7.39
C LEU A 151 -7.09 13.72 -7.64
N GLN A 152 -7.98 14.71 -7.78
CA GLN A 152 -7.57 16.10 -7.91
C GLN A 152 -6.87 16.62 -6.65
N GLN A 153 -7.38 16.28 -5.46
CA GLN A 153 -6.75 16.65 -4.20
C GLN A 153 -5.37 16.00 -4.01
N ALA A 154 -5.19 14.76 -4.46
CA ALA A 154 -3.90 14.09 -4.49
C ALA A 154 -2.92 14.79 -5.44
N ALA A 155 -3.37 15.13 -6.66
CA ALA A 155 -2.54 15.87 -7.62
C ALA A 155 -2.08 17.23 -7.07
N ARG A 156 -2.96 17.97 -6.39
CA ARG A 156 -2.63 19.24 -5.73
C ARG A 156 -1.68 19.11 -4.54
N ALA A 157 -1.61 17.93 -3.92
CA ALA A 157 -0.70 17.68 -2.79
C ALA A 157 0.71 17.32 -3.22
N ARG A 158 0.95 17.02 -4.51
CA ARG A 158 2.27 16.73 -5.04
C ARG A 158 3.23 17.90 -4.76
N PRO A 159 4.35 17.70 -4.05
CA PRO A 159 5.30 18.78 -3.80
C PRO A 159 5.85 19.36 -5.12
N PRO A 160 5.85 20.69 -5.33
CA PRO A 160 6.31 21.30 -6.57
C PRO A 160 7.81 21.06 -6.84
N GLN A 161 8.61 20.89 -5.79
CA GLN A 161 10.04 20.62 -5.86
C GLN A 161 10.37 19.16 -6.23
N MET A 162 9.38 18.25 -6.26
CA MET A 162 9.65 16.86 -6.61
C MET A 162 9.84 16.71 -8.13
N PRO A 163 10.96 16.11 -8.59
CA PRO A 163 11.19 15.81 -10.00
C PRO A 163 10.02 14.99 -10.59
N PRO A 164 9.68 15.16 -11.87
CA PRO A 164 8.72 14.30 -12.55
C PRO A 164 9.23 12.85 -12.65
N GLY A 165 8.31 11.90 -12.82
CA GLY A 165 8.65 10.48 -13.01
C GLY A 165 8.85 9.72 -11.70
N ARG A 166 8.34 10.24 -10.58
CA ARG A 166 8.33 9.50 -9.31
C ARG A 166 7.32 8.34 -9.39
N PRO A 167 7.51 7.24 -8.65
CA PRO A 167 6.56 6.12 -8.68
C PRO A 167 5.11 6.52 -8.35
N LEU A 168 4.92 7.47 -7.43
CA LEU A 168 3.59 8.01 -7.12
C LEU A 168 2.94 8.80 -8.28
N ASP A 169 3.73 9.39 -9.18
CA ASP A 169 3.20 10.03 -10.40
C ASP A 169 2.56 8.97 -11.32
N ALA A 170 3.24 7.82 -11.47
CA ALA A 170 2.74 6.70 -12.25
C ALA A 170 1.47 6.10 -11.62
N VAL A 171 1.43 5.96 -10.30
CA VAL A 171 0.23 5.51 -9.57
C VAL A 171 -0.94 6.47 -9.81
N GLN A 172 -0.70 7.78 -9.70
CA GLN A 172 -1.75 8.77 -9.94
C GLN A 172 -2.31 8.67 -11.37
N ALA A 173 -1.45 8.55 -12.38
CA ALA A 173 -1.86 8.38 -13.77
C ALA A 173 -2.65 7.09 -13.99
N TRP A 174 -2.25 6.00 -13.34
CA TRP A 174 -2.95 4.72 -13.42
C TRP A 174 -4.34 4.77 -12.79
N LEU A 175 -4.48 5.37 -11.60
CA LEU A 175 -5.78 5.55 -10.96
C LEU A 175 -6.73 6.42 -11.80
N GLN A 176 -6.20 7.46 -12.45
CA GLN A 176 -6.95 8.30 -13.37
C GLN A 176 -7.44 7.50 -14.59
N ALA A 177 -6.58 6.67 -15.18
CA ALA A 177 -6.93 5.81 -16.29
C ALA A 177 -7.97 4.75 -15.90
N LEU A 178 -7.84 4.15 -14.71
CA LEU A 178 -8.81 3.19 -14.18
C LEU A 178 -10.21 3.81 -14.09
N TRP A 179 -10.31 5.00 -13.50
CA TRP A 179 -11.58 5.72 -13.37
C TRP A 179 -12.21 6.07 -14.74
N GLN A 180 -11.39 6.41 -15.74
CA GLN A 180 -11.85 6.73 -17.09
C GLN A 180 -12.30 5.49 -17.86
N ASN A 181 -11.59 4.36 -17.74
CA ASN A 181 -11.91 3.13 -18.44
C ASN A 181 -13.26 2.54 -18.02
N GLU A 182 -13.66 2.70 -16.76
CA GLU A 182 -15.00 2.27 -16.32
C GLU A 182 -16.14 3.02 -17.03
N ARG A 183 -15.84 4.13 -17.72
CA ARG A 183 -16.77 4.88 -18.56
C ARG A 183 -16.73 4.49 -20.04
N GLY A 184 -16.00 3.42 -20.38
CA GLY A 184 -15.85 2.91 -21.75
C GLY A 184 -14.67 3.52 -22.52
N GLU A 185 -13.82 4.31 -21.86
CA GLU A 185 -12.71 5.03 -22.49
C GLU A 185 -11.36 4.45 -22.02
N GLY A 186 -10.78 3.52 -22.77
CA GLY A 186 -9.33 3.30 -22.69
C GLY A 186 -8.83 2.11 -21.84
N ALA A 187 -9.30 0.90 -22.11
CA ALA A 187 -8.68 -0.33 -21.59
C ALA A 187 -7.17 -0.40 -21.91
N SER A 188 -6.75 0.10 -23.08
CA SER A 188 -5.34 0.23 -23.46
C SER A 188 -4.58 1.27 -22.64
N ALA A 189 -5.24 2.35 -22.21
CA ALA A 189 -4.65 3.38 -21.36
C ALA A 189 -4.39 2.86 -19.95
N VAL A 190 -5.32 2.07 -19.40
CA VAL A 190 -5.12 1.38 -18.10
C VAL A 190 -3.92 0.44 -18.16
N GLN A 191 -3.83 -0.38 -19.20
CA GLN A 191 -2.73 -1.31 -19.37
C GLN A 191 -1.38 -0.57 -19.50
N THR A 192 -1.34 0.50 -20.29
CA THR A 192 -0.14 1.34 -20.46
C THR A 192 0.29 1.97 -19.13
N ALA A 193 -0.66 2.50 -18.36
CA ALA A 193 -0.38 3.11 -17.07
C ALA A 193 0.04 2.07 -16.01
N CYS A 194 -0.51 0.86 -16.05
CA CYS A 194 -0.08 -0.26 -15.20
C CYS A 194 1.39 -0.63 -15.46
N ILE A 195 1.78 -0.75 -16.73
CA ILE A 195 3.18 -1.01 -17.12
C ILE A 195 4.09 0.13 -16.64
N ALA A 196 3.63 1.38 -16.70
CA ALA A 196 4.40 2.52 -16.20
C ALA A 196 4.61 2.45 -14.68
N VAL A 197 3.61 2.01 -13.91
CA VAL A 197 3.76 1.74 -12.47
C VAL A 197 4.80 0.65 -12.24
N GLU A 198 4.70 -0.49 -12.92
CA GLU A 198 5.66 -1.59 -12.79
C GLU A 198 7.10 -1.12 -13.03
N ARG A 199 7.33 -0.39 -14.14
CA ARG A 199 8.65 0.17 -14.47
C ARG A 199 9.15 1.15 -13.41
N ALA A 200 8.28 2.03 -12.91
CA ALA A 200 8.68 3.03 -11.91
C ALA A 200 9.10 2.39 -10.58
N TYR A 201 8.55 1.22 -10.24
CA TYR A 201 8.96 0.43 -9.08
C TYR A 201 10.06 -0.61 -9.39
N GLY A 202 10.65 -0.58 -10.57
CA GLY A 202 11.70 -1.52 -10.98
C GLY A 202 11.23 -2.98 -11.09
N ARG A 203 9.93 -3.21 -11.30
CA ARG A 203 9.39 -4.56 -11.55
C ARG A 203 9.47 -4.88 -13.05
N GLU A 204 9.84 -6.12 -13.37
CA GLU A 204 9.87 -6.60 -14.76
C GLU A 204 8.46 -6.62 -15.36
N ALA A 205 8.34 -6.11 -16.58
CA ALA A 205 7.08 -6.06 -17.32
C ALA A 205 6.57 -7.47 -17.62
N GLY A 206 5.31 -7.77 -17.27
CA GLY A 206 4.66 -9.05 -17.60
C GLY A 206 4.18 -9.88 -16.41
N ARG A 207 4.37 -9.43 -15.17
CA ARG A 207 3.63 -9.98 -14.02
C ARG A 207 2.29 -9.27 -13.94
N THR A 208 1.18 -9.99 -14.07
CA THR A 208 -0.17 -9.47 -13.88
C THR A 208 -0.26 -8.81 -12.50
N ALA A 209 -0.19 -7.49 -12.45
CA ALA A 209 -0.24 -6.73 -11.22
C ALA A 209 -1.64 -6.86 -10.61
N ALA A 210 -1.77 -7.66 -9.55
CA ALA A 210 -2.67 -7.27 -8.48
C ALA A 210 -2.27 -5.85 -8.04
N LEU A 211 -3.27 -5.01 -7.72
CA LEU A 211 -3.06 -3.67 -7.16
C LEU A 211 -1.85 -3.69 -6.21
N PRO A 212 -0.88 -2.76 -6.31
CA PRO A 212 0.26 -2.75 -5.41
C PRO A 212 -0.27 -2.66 -3.98
N ALA A 213 -0.22 -3.79 -3.28
CA ALA A 213 -0.84 -3.98 -1.97
C ALA A 213 -0.19 -3.12 -0.88
N GLY A 214 0.94 -2.46 -1.20
CA GLY A 214 1.54 -1.40 -0.40
C GLY A 214 1.95 -0.22 -1.28
N LEU A 215 1.05 0.74 -1.49
CA LEU A 215 1.44 2.10 -1.89
C LEU A 215 2.28 2.79 -0.78
N GLY A 216 2.37 2.16 0.40
CA GLY A 216 3.09 2.57 1.61
C GLY A 216 4.60 2.27 1.66
N GLY A 217 5.17 1.47 0.74
CA GLY A 217 6.47 0.81 0.97
C GLY A 217 7.75 1.50 0.47
N VAL A 218 7.69 2.68 -0.16
CA VAL A 218 8.87 3.27 -0.86
C VAL A 218 9.12 4.73 -0.49
N PHE A 219 8.86 5.11 0.77
CA PHE A 219 9.29 6.39 1.33
C PHE A 219 9.96 6.19 2.69
#